data_AF-A0A3D2GKH5-F1
#
_entry.id   AF-A0A3D2GKH5-F1
#
_cell.length_a   1.000
_cell.length_b   1.000
_cell.length_c   1.000
_cell.angle_alpha   90.00
_cell.angle_beta   90.00
_cell.angle_gamma   90.00
#
_symmetry.space_group_name_H-M   'P 1'
#
loop_
_entity.id
_entity.type
_entity.pdbx_description
1 polymer ?
#
loop_
_entity_poly.entity_id
_entity_poly.type
_entity_poly.pdbx_seq_one_letter_code
_entity_poly.pdbx_strand_id
1 'polypeptide(L)'
;ELGGKSPNIVFADSDLDKAVTRGVRHCFQNTGQSCNAPTRMLVERSVYDRAVEIARETAAATTVGNPAEEGRHIGPLVSALQFDRVQTLIKAAVEEDGATLLA
;
A
#
# COMPACT_ATOMS: atom_id res chain seq x y z
N GLU A 1 7.28 -19.61 -9.83
CA GLU A 1 6.63 -18.41 -9.26
C GLU A 1 6.96 -17.17 -10.09
N LEU A 2 5.95 -16.39 -10.52
CA LEU A 2 6.05 -15.30 -11.53
C LEU A 2 5.47 -13.95 -11.07
N GLY A 3 5.24 -13.78 -9.76
CA GLY A 3 4.59 -12.60 -9.18
C GLY A 3 3.06 -12.68 -9.18
N GLY A 4 2.39 -11.59 -8.79
CA GLY A 4 0.93 -11.55 -8.71
C GLY A 4 0.37 -10.13 -8.50
N LYS A 5 -0.95 -10.02 -8.59
CA LYS A 5 -1.72 -8.79 -8.25
C LYS A 5 -2.74 -9.12 -7.16
N SER A 6 -2.23 -9.53 -6.01
CA SER A 6 -3.01 -10.16 -4.93
C SER A 6 -4.12 -9.24 -4.40
N PRO A 7 -5.39 -9.71 -4.36
CA PRO A 7 -6.48 -8.97 -3.75
C PRO A 7 -6.44 -9.06 -2.22
N ASN A 8 -6.87 -7.99 -1.56
CA ASN A 8 -7.16 -7.91 -0.12
C ASN A 8 -8.59 -7.38 0.03
N ILE A 9 -9.53 -8.26 0.36
CA ILE A 9 -10.97 -7.97 0.32
C ILE A 9 -11.45 -7.63 1.73
N VAL A 10 -12.11 -6.48 1.88
CA VAL A 10 -12.56 -5.93 3.16
C VAL A 10 -14.07 -5.68 3.09
N PHE A 11 -14.82 -6.39 3.93
CA PHE A 11 -16.27 -6.26 4.05
C PHE A 11 -16.65 -5.36 5.22
N ALA A 12 -17.87 -4.82 5.20
CA ALA A 12 -18.38 -3.90 6.22
C ALA A 12 -18.58 -4.56 7.60
N ASP A 13 -18.69 -5.89 7.63
CA ASP A 13 -18.80 -6.68 8.86
C ASP A 13 -17.44 -7.06 9.48
N SER A 14 -16.34 -6.64 8.86
CA SER A 14 -15.00 -6.82 9.41
C SER A 14 -14.67 -5.76 10.46
N ASP A 15 -13.67 -6.05 11.31
CA ASP A 15 -13.00 -5.01 12.12
C ASP A 15 -12.21 -4.10 11.17
N LEU A 16 -12.87 -3.03 10.69
CA LEU A 16 -12.40 -2.22 9.57
C LEU A 16 -11.03 -1.57 9.84
N ASP A 17 -10.86 -0.97 11.02
CA ASP A 17 -9.61 -0.36 11.45
C ASP A 17 -8.47 -1.39 11.42
N LYS A 18 -8.66 -2.57 12.03
CA LYS A 18 -7.62 -3.61 12.01
C LYS A 18 -7.38 -4.17 10.60
N ALA A 19 -8.44 -4.40 9.82
CA ALA A 19 -8.37 -5.00 8.49
C ALA A 19 -7.60 -4.10 7.51
N VAL A 20 -7.95 -2.81 7.47
CA VAL A 20 -7.32 -1.83 6.58
C VAL A 20 -5.88 -1.57 7.02
N THR A 21 -5.63 -1.29 8.31
CA THR A 21 -4.26 -1.06 8.82
C THR A 21 -3.35 -2.25 8.55
N ARG A 22 -3.83 -3.48 8.78
CA ARG A 22 -3.06 -4.70 8.47
C ARG A 22 -2.78 -4.80 6.98
N GLY A 23 -3.78 -4.53 6.14
CA GLY A 23 -3.66 -4.58 4.69
C GLY A 23 -2.59 -3.63 4.15
N VAL A 24 -2.61 -2.37 4.59
CA VAL A 24 -1.60 -1.36 4.21
C VAL A 24 -0.22 -1.77 4.70
N ARG A 25 -0.07 -2.15 5.97
CA ARG A 25 1.22 -2.58 6.53
C ARG A 25 1.79 -3.78 5.79
N HIS A 26 0.97 -4.78 5.46
CA HIS A 26 1.40 -5.94 4.70
C HIS A 26 1.78 -5.57 3.26
N CYS A 27 1.05 -4.65 2.62
CA CYS A 27 1.44 -4.13 1.31
C CYS A 27 2.81 -3.42 1.36
N PHE A 28 3.15 -2.78 2.48
CA PHE A 28 4.38 -2.01 2.62
C PHE A 28 5.58 -2.83 3.12
N GLN A 29 5.35 -4.04 3.64
CA GLN A 29 6.45 -4.93 4.04
C GLN A 29 7.43 -5.15 2.89
N ASN A 30 8.73 -5.13 3.20
CA ASN A 30 9.81 -5.16 2.21
C ASN A 30 9.68 -4.07 1.12
N THR A 31 9.12 -2.90 1.48
CA THR A 31 8.85 -1.79 0.56
C THR A 31 7.94 -2.23 -0.61
N GLY A 32 7.03 -3.18 -0.33
CA GLY A 32 6.12 -3.77 -1.30
C GLY A 32 6.76 -4.74 -2.30
N GLN A 33 8.02 -5.08 -2.14
CA GLN A 33 8.77 -5.96 -3.04
C GLN A 33 8.61 -7.43 -2.65
N SER A 34 7.36 -7.90 -2.61
CA SER A 34 7.01 -9.29 -2.30
C SER A 34 6.04 -9.82 -3.34
N CYS A 35 6.25 -11.06 -3.81
CA CYS A 35 5.42 -11.67 -4.86
C CYS A 35 3.94 -11.81 -4.47
N ASN A 36 3.65 -11.85 -3.18
CA ASN A 36 2.32 -11.98 -2.58
C ASN A 36 1.81 -10.68 -1.97
N ALA A 37 2.47 -9.54 -2.17
CA ALA A 37 2.06 -8.27 -1.60
C ALA A 37 0.59 -7.95 -1.98
N PRO A 38 -0.28 -7.59 -1.02
CA PRO A 38 -1.70 -7.33 -1.25
C PRO A 38 -1.93 -5.96 -1.93
N THR A 39 -1.48 -5.83 -3.18
CA THR A 39 -1.45 -4.56 -3.93
C THR A 39 -2.81 -4.10 -4.47
N ARG A 40 -3.92 -4.81 -4.15
CA ARG A 40 -5.29 -4.39 -4.47
C ARG A 40 -6.20 -4.59 -3.27
N MET A 41 -6.43 -3.54 -2.50
CA MET A 41 -7.47 -3.55 -1.48
C MET A 41 -8.83 -3.29 -2.14
N LEU A 42 -9.77 -4.23 -1.98
CA LEU A 42 -11.15 -4.12 -2.48
C LEU A 42 -12.06 -3.98 -1.27
N VAL A 43 -12.71 -2.82 -1.15
CA VAL A 43 -13.51 -2.47 0.03
C VAL A 43 -14.98 -2.43 -0.34
N GLU A 44 -15.83 -3.00 0.52
CA GLU A 44 -17.27 -2.87 0.39
C GLU A 44 -17.70 -1.40 0.41
N ARG A 45 -18.59 -1.04 -0.52
CA ARG A 45 -18.95 0.36 -0.81
C ARG A 45 -19.45 1.13 0.42
N SER A 46 -20.18 0.47 1.32
CA SER A 46 -20.77 1.07 2.53
C SER A 46 -19.74 1.64 3.51
N VAL A 47 -18.48 1.17 3.46
CA VAL A 47 -17.40 1.56 4.38
C VAL A 47 -16.16 2.13 3.67
N TYR A 48 -16.28 2.40 2.36
CA TYR A 48 -15.15 2.81 1.51
C TYR A 48 -14.44 4.07 2.02
N ASP A 49 -15.18 5.15 2.29
CA ASP A 49 -14.58 6.43 2.70
C ASP A 49 -13.83 6.29 4.03
N ARG A 50 -14.39 5.55 5.00
CA ARG A 50 -13.71 5.29 6.26
C ARG A 50 -12.44 4.46 6.06
N ALA A 51 -12.46 3.47 5.17
CA ALA A 51 -11.28 2.68 4.83
C ALA A 51 -10.19 3.54 4.17
N VAL A 52 -10.56 4.47 3.29
CA VAL A 52 -9.61 5.42 2.66
C VAL A 52 -8.91 6.27 3.72
N GLU A 53 -9.65 6.78 4.71
CA GLU A 53 -9.06 7.56 5.81
C GLU A 53 -8.07 6.74 6.65
N ILE A 54 -8.45 5.53 7.07
CA ILE A 54 -7.56 4.62 7.82
C ILE A 54 -6.31 4.27 7.01
N ALA A 55 -6.47 4.04 5.70
CA ALA A 55 -5.36 3.74 4.81
C ALA A 55 -4.39 4.93 4.70
N ARG A 56 -4.90 6.16 4.53
CA ARG A 56 -4.11 7.39 4.51
C ARG A 56 -3.33 7.58 5.81
N GLU A 57 -4.01 7.45 6.95
CA GLU A 57 -3.38 7.58 8.28
C GLU A 57 -2.28 6.53 8.49
N THR A 58 -2.56 5.27 8.12
CA THR A 58 -1.58 4.19 8.22
C THR A 58 -0.38 4.43 7.30
N ALA A 59 -0.62 4.92 6.08
CA ALA A 59 0.44 5.23 5.13
C ALA A 59 1.32 6.38 5.61
N ALA A 60 0.71 7.49 6.03
CA ALA A 60 1.43 8.66 6.56
C ALA A 60 2.24 8.35 7.83
N ALA A 61 1.78 7.42 8.66
CA ALA A 61 2.50 6.96 9.84
C ALA A 61 3.64 5.96 9.54
N THR A 62 3.78 5.49 8.30
CA THR A 62 4.85 4.55 7.93
C THR A 62 6.16 5.30 7.77
N THR A 63 7.13 5.02 8.64
CA THR A 63 8.45 5.64 8.58
C THR A 63 9.34 4.94 7.55
N VAL A 64 10.10 5.73 6.79
CA VAL A 64 11.19 5.28 5.91
C VAL A 64 12.51 5.58 6.61
N GLY A 65 13.42 4.62 6.67
CA GLY A 65 14.66 4.75 7.43
C GLY A 65 15.84 3.97 6.86
N ASN A 66 16.99 4.08 7.53
CA ASN A 66 18.19 3.36 7.15
C ASN A 66 17.98 1.84 7.41
N PRO A 67 18.15 0.97 6.40
CA PRO A 67 17.93 -0.48 6.59
C PRO A 67 18.92 -1.14 7.57
N ALA A 68 20.01 -0.48 7.94
CA ALA A 68 20.95 -0.96 8.96
C ALA A 68 20.52 -0.65 10.40
N GLU A 69 19.55 0.24 10.60
CA GLU A 69 19.01 0.58 11.92
C GLU A 69 17.89 -0.39 12.31
N GLU A 70 17.84 -0.80 13.57
CA GLU A 70 16.72 -1.57 14.11
C GLU A 70 15.51 -0.65 14.31
N GLY A 71 14.31 -1.14 13.99
CA GLY A 71 13.10 -0.35 14.17
C GLY A 71 11.93 -0.82 13.34
N ARG A 72 10.82 -0.09 13.46
CA ARG A 72 9.61 -0.29 12.64
C ARG A 72 9.58 0.72 11.50
N HIS A 73 10.50 0.58 10.56
CA HIS A 73 10.55 1.35 9.32
C HIS A 73 10.70 0.42 8.11
N ILE A 74 10.36 0.96 6.94
CA ILE A 74 10.68 0.34 5.66
C ILE A 74 11.99 0.92 5.11
N GLY A 75 12.70 0.10 4.33
CA GLY A 75 13.91 0.50 3.64
C GLY A 75 13.64 1.05 2.24
N PRO A 76 14.70 1.32 1.45
CA PRO A 76 14.54 1.78 0.08
C PRO A 76 14.02 0.68 -0.86
N LEU A 77 13.59 1.09 -2.04
CA LEU A 77 13.45 0.16 -3.17
C LEU A 77 14.84 -0.35 -3.60
N VAL A 78 14.87 -1.53 -4.23
CA VAL A 78 16.11 -2.24 -4.56
C VAL A 78 17.00 -1.49 -5.56
N SER A 79 16.43 -0.66 -6.43
CA SER A 79 17.18 0.07 -7.46
C SER A 79 16.43 1.31 -7.95
N ALA A 80 17.18 2.23 -8.57
CA ALA A 80 16.63 3.41 -9.24
C ALA A 80 15.60 3.01 -10.33
N LEU A 81 15.88 1.96 -11.10
CA LEU A 81 14.95 1.45 -12.12
C LEU A 81 13.58 1.07 -11.52
N GLN A 82 13.55 0.42 -10.35
CA GLN A 82 12.28 0.08 -9.68
C GLN A 82 11.60 1.33 -9.13
N PHE A 83 12.36 2.27 -8.58
CA PHE A 83 11.83 3.56 -8.14
C PHE A 83 11.15 4.32 -9.29
N ASP A 84 11.83 4.48 -10.42
CA ASP A 84 11.31 5.18 -11.59
C ASP A 84 10.06 4.50 -12.18
N ARG A 85 10.03 3.17 -12.13
CA ARG A 85 8.85 2.40 -12.53
C ARG A 85 7.65 2.70 -11.62
N VAL A 86 7.85 2.74 -10.30
CA VAL A 86 6.78 3.10 -9.35
C VAL A 86 6.30 4.53 -9.59
N GLN A 87 7.21 5.49 -9.78
CA GLN A 87 6.86 6.88 -10.08
C GLN A 87 6.03 7.00 -11.37
N THR A 88 6.43 6.28 -12.43
CA THR A 88 5.68 6.25 -13.70
C THR A 88 4.27 5.71 -13.51
N LEU A 89 4.10 4.65 -12.73
CA LEU A 89 2.78 4.06 -12.47
C LEU A 89 1.88 4.99 -11.63
N ILE A 90 2.46 5.68 -10.64
CA ILE A 90 1.72 6.69 -9.85
C ILE A 90 1.27 7.83 -10.77
N LYS A 91 2.16 8.33 -11.62
CA LYS A 91 1.87 9.40 -12.57
C LYS A 91 0.74 9.01 -13.53
N ALA A 92 0.83 7.85 -14.17
CA ALA A 92 -0.21 7.36 -15.08
C ALA A 92 -1.56 7.21 -14.37
N ALA A 93 -1.58 6.66 -13.16
CA ALA A 93 -2.83 6.52 -12.40
C ALA A 93 -3.51 7.87 -12.10
N VAL A 94 -2.73 8.92 -11.80
CA VAL A 94 -3.28 10.25 -11.51
C VAL A 94 -3.68 10.99 -12.78
N GLU A 95 -2.80 11.04 -13.78
CA GLU A 95 -2.98 11.86 -14.99
C GLU A 95 -3.90 11.21 -16.03
N GLU A 96 -3.85 9.88 -16.18
CA GLU A 96 -4.59 9.15 -17.21
C GLU A 96 -5.89 8.55 -16.67
N ASP A 97 -5.85 7.93 -15.48
CA ASP A 97 -7.00 7.23 -14.90
C ASP A 97 -7.83 8.09 -13.93
N GLY A 98 -7.33 9.27 -13.53
CA GLY A 98 -8.01 10.17 -12.60
C GLY A 98 -8.01 9.69 -11.13
N ALA A 99 -7.07 8.81 -10.75
CA ALA A 99 -6.93 8.35 -9.38
C ALA A 99 -6.43 9.47 -8.46
N THR A 100 -6.78 9.37 -7.18
CA THR A 100 -6.29 10.29 -6.14
C THR A 100 -5.13 9.65 -5.38
N LEU A 101 -3.98 10.32 -5.32
CA LEU A 101 -2.87 9.94 -4.45
C LEU A 101 -3.14 10.46 -3.03
N LEU A 102 -3.22 9.56 -2.05
CA LEU A 102 -3.71 9.90 -0.70
C LEU A 102 -2.61 10.40 0.26
N ALA A 103 -1.36 9.93 0.10
CA ALA A 103 -0.21 10.22 0.95
C ALA A 103 1.09 10.03 0.15
#